data_AF-A0A7S6M4X3-F1
#
_entry.id   AF-A0A7S6M4X3-F1
#
_cell.length_a   1.000
_cell.length_b   1.000
_cell.length_c   1.000
_cell.angle_alpha   90.00
_cell.angle_beta   90.00
_cell.angle_gamma   90.00
#
_symmetry.space_group_name_H-M   'P 1'
#
loop_
_entity.id
_entity.type
_entity.pdbx_description
1 polymer ?
#
loop_
_entity_poly.entity_id
_entity_poly.type
_entity_poly.pdbx_seq_one_letter_code
_entity_poly.pdbx_strand_id
1 'polypeptide(L)'
;MPRGKSWDTGIGRGASDGSVPRGPGSDDRGWTRKMVQRGGESSLPDAPQESLLAKGGLNRHGVSTGRMAEGAPGTSSEPRAAGSKPVPRAVRPGRTPPSADTAARASRSDESPRASRTDSARRTRAVIGKRSGRSGAARGASSGAARSRATVGDLLAAVDQLAALRCAAEWDNVGLLAGRATRRVQRVLVAIDLTDAVAAEALQSRSDALVLYHPPIFKGIRAVTESAQCPTAALGELLAARTALLAVHTALDAAVGGTNDLLLDAFDIVERRPIEPIIEEGRLFKLAVFVPMEQAAELRAALAAAGAGRIGNYDECSFETAGVGTFRGNEASNPRVGRRGRLETVAELRIEMVVPGAALGGVVRALYAAHPYEEPAFDVYPLRGVVGRGEAGMGRIGRLRAPVDGRELLDQLGRRVDLRNARAVGSLDRPFEAVAAAAGSFGVNHFRDPRTLYVTGEFKHHDALELLKRGITALHVGHYESEQPVLGRITDWLRKRLPGVTVQVSRADASPFTSIGRNGVKRRAPGRRNNARAGRRS
;
A
#
# COMPACT_ATOMS: atom_id res chain seq x y z
N MET A 1 9.26 -18.14 -36.61
CA MET A 1 8.05 -18.10 -37.45
C MET A 1 7.25 -19.38 -37.26
N PRO A 2 5.98 -19.31 -36.84
CA PRO A 2 5.09 -20.47 -36.77
C PRO A 2 4.04 -20.47 -37.90
N ARG A 3 3.58 -21.68 -38.26
CA ARG A 3 2.24 -21.99 -38.78
C ARG A 3 1.86 -23.30 -38.05
N GLY A 4 0.69 -23.50 -37.45
CA GLY A 4 -0.62 -22.88 -37.66
C GLY A 4 -1.58 -24.02 -37.98
N LYS A 5 -2.45 -24.41 -37.03
CA LYS A 5 -3.54 -25.38 -37.24
C LYS A 5 -4.78 -24.97 -36.45
N SER A 6 -5.93 -25.17 -37.08
CA SER A 6 -7.26 -24.77 -36.64
C SER A 6 -7.86 -25.73 -35.63
N TRP A 7 -8.85 -25.22 -34.88
CA TRP A 7 -9.82 -26.05 -34.16
C TRP A 7 -11.05 -26.25 -35.04
N ASP A 8 -11.56 -27.47 -35.07
CA ASP A 8 -12.71 -27.88 -35.88
C ASP A 8 -13.81 -28.43 -34.97
N THR A 9 -15.07 -28.02 -35.20
CA THR A 9 -16.19 -28.28 -34.28
C THR A 9 -17.11 -29.37 -34.82
N GLY A 10 -16.92 -30.61 -34.34
CA GLY A 10 -17.72 -31.76 -34.74
C GLY A 10 -19.12 -31.78 -34.11
N ILE A 11 -20.15 -31.52 -34.91
CA ILE A 11 -21.55 -31.79 -34.57
C ILE A 11 -21.88 -33.24 -34.97
N GLY A 12 -22.25 -34.08 -33.99
CA GLY A 12 -22.69 -35.46 -34.23
C GLY A 12 -24.22 -35.59 -34.18
N ARG A 13 -24.84 -35.98 -35.30
CA ARG A 13 -26.20 -36.54 -35.32
C ARG A 13 -26.11 -38.07 -35.38
N GLY A 14 -26.96 -38.77 -34.63
CA GLY A 14 -27.16 -40.21 -34.73
C GLY A 14 -28.44 -40.60 -34.01
N ALA A 15 -29.35 -41.29 -34.70
CA ALA A 15 -30.65 -41.69 -34.18
C ALA A 15 -30.96 -43.13 -34.60
N SER A 16 -31.57 -43.91 -33.71
CA SER A 16 -32.45 -45.05 -34.03
C SER A 16 -33.04 -45.63 -32.74
N ASP A 17 -34.35 -45.91 -32.79
CA ASP A 17 -35.18 -46.93 -32.09
C ASP A 17 -34.78 -47.49 -30.71
N GLY A 18 -35.70 -47.72 -29.77
CA GLY A 18 -37.16 -47.61 -29.81
C GLY A 18 -37.83 -48.37 -28.65
N SER A 19 -39.15 -48.57 -28.76
CA SER A 19 -40.04 -49.33 -27.84
C SER A 19 -40.56 -48.63 -26.56
N VAL A 20 -41.86 -48.78 -26.34
CA VAL A 20 -42.68 -48.31 -25.21
C VAL A 20 -43.49 -49.52 -24.71
N PRO A 21 -43.71 -49.66 -23.40
CA PRO A 21 -44.98 -50.20 -22.89
C PRO A 21 -45.72 -49.25 -21.94
N ARG A 22 -47.00 -49.55 -21.72
CA ARG A 22 -48.00 -48.70 -21.02
C ARG A 22 -48.06 -48.98 -19.51
N GLY A 23 -48.64 -48.05 -18.73
CA GLY A 23 -48.96 -48.22 -17.29
C GLY A 23 -50.11 -49.22 -17.02
N PRO A 24 -50.62 -49.32 -15.77
CA PRO A 24 -51.59 -48.31 -15.28
C PRO A 24 -51.64 -48.06 -13.74
N GLY A 25 -52.58 -47.19 -13.30
CA GLY A 25 -53.07 -47.06 -11.90
C GLY A 25 -52.55 -45.81 -11.16
N SER A 26 -53.30 -44.71 -11.04
CA SER A 26 -54.50 -44.44 -10.21
C SER A 26 -54.21 -44.24 -8.71
N ASP A 27 -54.26 -42.99 -8.24
CA ASP A 27 -55.38 -42.57 -7.37
C ASP A 27 -55.48 -41.04 -7.22
N ASP A 28 -56.67 -40.61 -6.77
CA ASP A 28 -57.25 -39.28 -6.98
C ASP A 28 -57.51 -38.50 -5.66
N ARG A 29 -58.04 -37.27 -5.79
CA ARG A 29 -58.52 -36.30 -4.77
C ARG A 29 -57.47 -35.29 -4.26
N GLY A 30 -57.70 -33.97 -4.27
CA GLY A 30 -58.76 -33.18 -4.93
C GLY A 30 -59.32 -32.01 -4.10
N TRP A 31 -59.49 -30.86 -4.76
CA TRP A 31 -60.42 -29.74 -4.40
C TRP A 31 -60.04 -28.88 -3.15
N THR A 32 -60.29 -27.56 -3.08
CA THR A 32 -61.15 -26.68 -3.91
C THR A 32 -60.67 -25.22 -3.98
N ARG A 33 -61.13 -24.48 -5.02
CA ARG A 33 -61.04 -23.01 -5.18
C ARG A 33 -62.00 -22.24 -4.27
N LYS A 34 -61.75 -20.92 -4.10
CA LYS A 34 -62.81 -19.89 -4.24
C LYS A 34 -62.27 -18.62 -4.91
N MET A 35 -63.03 -18.08 -5.86
CA MET A 35 -62.80 -16.79 -6.54
C MET A 35 -63.59 -15.67 -5.85
N VAL A 36 -63.20 -14.40 -6.11
CA VAL A 36 -63.99 -13.26 -6.64
C VAL A 36 -63.20 -11.97 -6.36
N GLN A 37 -62.63 -11.27 -7.37
CA GLN A 37 -63.19 -10.10 -8.10
C GLN A 37 -63.50 -8.91 -7.16
N ARG A 38 -63.09 -7.63 -7.34
CA ARG A 38 -62.64 -6.74 -8.45
C ARG A 38 -61.68 -5.66 -7.84
N GLY A 39 -61.00 -4.72 -8.51
CA GLY A 39 -60.84 -4.26 -9.91
C GLY A 39 -60.16 -2.86 -9.96
N GLY A 40 -59.65 -2.42 -11.12
CA GLY A 40 -58.92 -1.14 -11.34
C GLY A 40 -57.38 -1.29 -11.29
N GLU A 41 -56.55 -1.01 -12.30
CA GLU A 41 -56.41 0.15 -13.21
C GLU A 41 -56.13 1.47 -12.46
N SER A 42 -55.14 2.32 -12.80
CA SER A 42 -54.04 2.22 -13.78
C SER A 42 -53.01 3.36 -13.57
N SER A 43 -51.78 3.16 -14.07
CA SER A 43 -50.87 4.16 -14.66
C SER A 43 -49.70 4.74 -13.84
N LEU A 44 -48.51 4.73 -14.47
CA LEU A 44 -47.36 5.59 -14.19
C LEU A 44 -47.61 7.03 -14.71
N PRO A 45 -46.83 8.02 -14.25
CA PRO A 45 -45.80 8.57 -15.15
C PRO A 45 -44.46 8.93 -14.49
N ASP A 46 -43.55 9.44 -15.32
CA ASP A 46 -42.10 9.61 -15.16
C ASP A 46 -41.57 10.57 -14.07
N ALA A 47 -40.24 10.49 -13.89
CA ALA A 47 -39.43 11.33 -13.02
C ALA A 47 -38.99 12.67 -13.65
N PRO A 48 -38.52 13.63 -12.84
CA PRO A 48 -37.50 14.60 -13.27
C PRO A 48 -36.23 14.60 -12.38
N GLN A 49 -35.25 15.42 -12.79
CA GLN A 49 -33.82 15.33 -12.44
C GLN A 49 -33.38 15.99 -11.11
N GLU A 50 -32.07 15.88 -10.86
CA GLU A 50 -31.26 16.26 -9.70
C GLU A 50 -31.44 17.69 -9.12
N SER A 51 -31.09 17.84 -7.83
CA SER A 51 -30.16 18.91 -7.44
C SER A 51 -29.30 18.53 -6.22
N LEU A 52 -27.98 18.71 -6.35
CA LEU A 52 -27.00 18.64 -5.26
C LEU A 52 -26.96 19.99 -4.52
N LEU A 53 -27.05 19.99 -3.19
CA LEU A 53 -26.49 21.09 -2.38
C LEU A 53 -26.14 20.61 -0.96
N ALA A 54 -24.89 20.86 -0.56
CA ALA A 54 -24.35 20.43 0.73
C ALA A 54 -24.84 21.29 1.90
N LYS A 55 -25.05 20.68 3.07
CA LYS A 55 -25.06 21.37 4.37
C LYS A 55 -24.29 20.57 5.42
N GLY A 56 -23.14 21.09 5.82
CA GLY A 56 -22.41 20.59 6.97
C GLY A 56 -23.08 21.05 8.28
N GLY A 57 -23.19 20.14 9.25
CA GLY A 57 -23.65 20.45 10.60
C GLY A 57 -22.47 20.55 11.58
N LEU A 58 -22.11 21.77 11.99
CA LEU A 58 -21.21 21.95 13.13
C LEU A 58 -21.95 21.69 14.44
N ASN A 59 -21.40 20.81 15.28
CA ASN A 59 -21.84 20.65 16.67
C ASN A 59 -21.57 21.92 17.47
N ARG A 60 -22.62 22.46 18.12
CA ARG A 60 -22.48 23.51 19.14
C ARG A 60 -22.20 22.87 20.51
N HIS A 61 -21.18 23.35 21.20
CA HIS A 61 -20.97 23.03 22.62
C HIS A 61 -22.00 23.76 23.49
N GLY A 62 -22.61 23.03 24.42
CA GLY A 62 -23.32 23.61 25.56
C GLY A 62 -22.37 23.77 26.74
N VAL A 63 -22.35 24.96 27.35
CA VAL A 63 -21.58 25.28 28.56
C VAL A 63 -22.53 25.36 29.75
N SER A 64 -22.15 24.79 30.89
CA SER A 64 -22.85 25.00 32.17
C SER A 64 -22.00 25.81 33.16
N THR A 65 -22.46 27.03 33.44
CA THR A 65 -22.46 27.72 34.76
C THR A 65 -21.15 27.86 35.57
N GLY A 66 -20.69 29.12 35.75
CA GLY A 66 -19.76 29.53 36.81
C GLY A 66 -19.75 31.07 37.01
N ARG A 67 -19.99 31.53 38.26
CA ARG A 67 -20.32 32.92 38.68
C ARG A 67 -19.58 33.24 40.01
N MET A 68 -19.12 34.44 40.37
CA MET A 68 -18.95 35.76 39.70
C MET A 68 -17.68 36.44 40.26
N ALA A 69 -17.16 37.51 39.64
CA ALA A 69 -16.37 38.55 40.34
C ALA A 69 -16.36 39.89 39.57
N GLU A 70 -16.44 41.00 40.30
CA GLU A 70 -16.36 42.41 39.85
C GLU A 70 -14.87 42.86 39.78
N GLY A 71 -14.45 43.99 39.19
CA GLY A 71 -15.11 45.04 38.39
C GLY A 71 -14.21 46.27 38.16
N ALA A 72 -14.42 46.99 37.04
CA ALA A 72 -13.95 48.36 36.71
C ALA A 72 -12.43 48.64 36.52
N PRO A 73 -12.03 49.78 35.88
CA PRO A 73 -12.50 50.25 34.57
C PRO A 73 -11.35 50.71 33.62
N GLY A 74 -11.61 50.82 32.31
CA GLY A 74 -10.63 51.36 31.35
C GLY A 74 -11.25 51.78 30.00
N THR A 75 -11.17 53.07 29.68
CA THR A 75 -11.77 53.72 28.50
C THR A 75 -11.16 53.32 27.15
N SER A 76 -11.97 53.18 26.10
CA SER A 76 -11.58 53.59 24.73
C SER A 76 -12.79 53.79 23.80
N SER A 77 -12.60 54.65 22.81
CA SER A 77 -13.60 55.20 21.89
C SER A 77 -13.77 54.40 20.58
N GLU A 78 -14.83 54.72 19.85
CA GLU A 78 -15.16 54.17 18.52
C GLU A 78 -14.08 54.36 17.42
N PRO A 79 -14.13 53.55 16.33
CA PRO A 79 -13.03 53.37 15.38
C PRO A 79 -13.03 54.35 14.20
N ARG A 80 -11.85 54.52 13.57
CA ARG A 80 -11.69 55.12 12.23
C ARG A 80 -11.09 54.13 11.22
N ALA A 81 -11.39 54.39 9.95
CA ALA A 81 -11.22 53.48 8.81
C ALA A 81 -9.77 53.04 8.52
N ALA A 82 -9.63 51.84 7.97
CA ALA A 82 -8.36 51.27 7.54
C ALA A 82 -7.92 51.78 6.15
N GLY A 83 -6.63 52.13 6.03
CA GLY A 83 -6.00 52.47 4.75
C GLY A 83 -5.49 51.24 3.99
N SER A 84 -5.54 51.31 2.66
CA SER A 84 -5.05 50.29 1.73
C SER A 84 -3.52 50.26 1.63
N LYS A 85 -2.94 49.06 1.46
CA LYS A 85 -1.48 48.85 1.24
C LYS A 85 -1.14 48.81 -0.26
N PRO A 86 0.05 49.29 -0.68
CA PRO A 86 0.42 49.41 -2.09
C PRO A 86 1.07 48.17 -2.71
N VAL A 87 0.99 48.08 -4.04
CA VAL A 87 1.62 47.06 -4.89
C VAL A 87 3.02 47.52 -5.35
N PRO A 88 4.08 46.68 -5.34
CA PRO A 88 5.38 47.03 -5.90
C PRO A 88 5.46 46.81 -7.42
N ARG A 89 6.30 47.60 -8.08
CA ARG A 89 6.33 47.83 -9.54
C ARG A 89 7.47 47.03 -10.24
N ALA A 90 7.31 46.76 -11.53
CA ALA A 90 8.21 45.91 -12.33
C ALA A 90 9.63 46.47 -12.56
N VAL A 91 10.59 45.57 -12.81
CA VAL A 91 11.97 45.85 -13.23
C VAL A 91 12.31 45.05 -14.50
N ARG A 92 13.15 45.61 -15.38
CA ARG A 92 13.51 45.12 -16.73
C ARG A 92 14.39 43.86 -16.72
N PRO A 93 14.40 43.05 -17.82
CA PRO A 93 15.23 41.86 -17.95
C PRO A 93 16.70 42.20 -18.28
N GLY A 94 17.63 41.37 -17.80
CA GLY A 94 19.06 41.53 -18.02
C GLY A 94 19.79 40.22 -18.34
N ARG A 95 20.35 40.17 -19.56
CA ARG A 95 21.52 39.38 -20.03
C ARG A 95 21.54 37.86 -19.84
N THR A 96 21.47 37.18 -20.99
CA THR A 96 21.96 35.82 -21.24
C THR A 96 23.50 35.70 -21.16
N PRO A 97 24.05 34.57 -20.68
CA PRO A 97 25.39 34.09 -21.02
C PRO A 97 25.37 33.22 -22.30
N PRO A 98 26.52 32.97 -22.95
CA PRO A 98 26.57 32.56 -24.36
C PRO A 98 26.46 31.05 -24.63
N SER A 99 26.09 30.75 -25.87
CA SER A 99 26.13 29.43 -26.51
C SER A 99 27.55 28.96 -26.84
N ALA A 100 27.73 27.63 -26.93
CA ALA A 100 28.95 26.99 -27.43
C ALA A 100 28.61 25.81 -28.36
N ASP A 101 28.32 26.14 -29.62
CA ASP A 101 28.67 25.32 -30.79
C ASP A 101 30.12 25.67 -31.19
N THR A 102 30.95 24.88 -31.87
CA THR A 102 30.85 23.54 -32.50
C THR A 102 32.27 22.99 -32.68
N ALA A 103 32.47 21.67 -32.67
CA ALA A 103 33.59 21.03 -33.39
C ALA A 103 33.35 19.52 -33.57
N ALA A 104 33.25 19.07 -34.82
CA ALA A 104 33.07 17.65 -35.17
C ALA A 104 34.31 17.09 -35.88
N ARG A 105 34.73 15.87 -35.48
CA ARG A 105 35.51 14.84 -36.24
C ARG A 105 35.97 13.76 -35.25
N ALA A 106 36.11 12.48 -35.60
CA ALA A 106 35.82 11.77 -36.85
C ALA A 106 35.40 10.31 -36.57
N SER A 107 34.83 9.65 -37.57
CA SER A 107 34.48 8.23 -37.54
C SER A 107 35.68 7.30 -37.76
N ARG A 108 35.60 6.07 -37.22
CA ARG A 108 36.05 4.82 -37.88
C ARG A 108 35.70 3.55 -37.07
N SER A 109 35.06 2.61 -37.79
CA SER A 109 35.23 1.14 -37.80
C SER A 109 35.41 0.38 -36.47
N ASP A 110 34.48 -0.53 -36.12
CA ASP A 110 34.50 -1.95 -36.53
C ASP A 110 35.71 -2.73 -36.01
N GLU A 111 35.49 -3.57 -34.98
CA GLU A 111 35.58 -5.03 -35.10
C GLU A 111 35.22 -5.74 -33.77
N SER A 112 34.53 -6.88 -33.89
CA SER A 112 34.51 -7.91 -32.83
C SER A 112 35.75 -8.81 -32.99
N PRO A 113 36.10 -9.62 -31.98
CA PRO A 113 35.82 -11.03 -32.22
C PRO A 113 35.34 -11.84 -31.00
N ARG A 114 34.40 -12.74 -31.29
CA ARG A 114 34.25 -14.01 -30.57
C ARG A 114 35.43 -14.92 -30.91
N ALA A 115 36.00 -15.60 -29.92
CA ALA A 115 36.75 -16.83 -30.13
C ALA A 115 36.44 -17.83 -29.01
N SER A 116 36.57 -19.13 -29.29
CA SER A 116 35.98 -20.20 -28.49
C SER A 116 36.94 -21.38 -28.27
N ARG A 117 36.72 -22.12 -27.17
CA ARG A 117 37.13 -23.51 -26.93
C ARG A 117 38.64 -23.81 -26.86
N THR A 118 39.03 -24.39 -25.73
CA THR A 118 39.56 -25.77 -25.53
C THR A 118 40.18 -25.79 -24.11
N ASP A 119 40.36 -26.86 -23.37
CA ASP A 119 39.87 -28.25 -23.28
C ASP A 119 40.73 -28.87 -22.15
N SER A 120 40.49 -30.12 -21.78
CA SER A 120 41.35 -31.01 -20.99
C SER A 120 41.41 -30.78 -19.47
N ALA A 121 40.94 -31.79 -18.75
CA ALA A 121 41.16 -31.97 -17.32
C ALA A 121 42.53 -32.60 -17.06
N ARG A 122 43.12 -32.33 -15.89
CA ARG A 122 44.06 -33.29 -15.28
C ARG A 122 43.86 -33.40 -13.77
N ARG A 123 43.49 -34.62 -13.35
CA ARG A 123 43.52 -35.04 -11.94
C ARG A 123 44.96 -35.37 -11.55
N THR A 124 45.37 -35.00 -10.34
CA THR A 124 46.45 -35.68 -9.59
C THR A 124 46.00 -35.88 -8.15
N ARG A 125 46.00 -37.14 -7.70
CA ARG A 125 45.81 -37.55 -6.30
C ARG A 125 47.18 -37.78 -5.66
N ALA A 126 47.38 -37.26 -4.45
CA ALA A 126 48.31 -37.76 -3.42
C ALA A 126 47.74 -37.25 -2.08
N VAL A 127 47.06 -38.05 -1.25
CA VAL A 127 47.54 -39.17 -0.41
C VAL A 127 48.46 -38.71 0.72
N ILE A 128 47.82 -38.43 1.86
CA ILE A 128 48.17 -38.75 3.26
C ILE A 128 49.61 -38.49 3.75
N GLY A 129 49.72 -37.60 4.74
CA GLY A 129 50.83 -37.57 5.69
C GLY A 129 50.39 -36.97 7.04
N LYS A 130 50.03 -37.81 8.02
CA LYS A 130 49.82 -37.36 9.41
C LYS A 130 51.18 -37.05 10.05
N ARG A 131 51.33 -35.88 10.69
CA ARG A 131 52.33 -35.68 11.74
C ARG A 131 51.80 -34.75 12.83
N SER A 132 51.96 -35.19 14.08
CA SER A 132 51.64 -34.49 15.31
C SER A 132 52.70 -33.42 15.63
N GLY A 133 52.27 -32.23 16.05
CA GLY A 133 53.13 -31.16 16.56
C GLY A 133 52.33 -30.24 17.48
N ARG A 134 52.92 -29.81 18.59
CA ARG A 134 52.24 -29.15 19.72
C ARG A 134 52.76 -27.71 19.88
N SER A 135 51.92 -26.85 20.44
CA SER A 135 52.21 -25.46 20.87
C SER A 135 52.32 -24.38 19.77
N GLY A 136 51.90 -23.16 20.12
CA GLY A 136 51.84 -22.00 19.21
C GLY A 136 50.61 -21.13 19.47
N ALA A 137 50.58 -20.41 20.59
CA ALA A 137 49.48 -19.49 20.92
C ALA A 137 49.55 -18.23 20.04
N ALA A 138 49.03 -18.33 18.82
CA ALA A 138 48.86 -17.19 17.93
C ALA A 138 47.76 -16.27 18.48
N ARG A 139 48.14 -15.08 18.95
CA ARG A 139 47.20 -13.98 19.20
C ARG A 139 46.47 -13.69 17.89
N GLY A 140 45.20 -14.08 17.82
CA GLY A 140 44.35 -13.78 16.67
C GLY A 140 44.27 -12.27 16.48
N ALA A 141 44.90 -11.76 15.44
CA ALA A 141 44.73 -10.37 15.03
C ALA A 141 43.25 -10.14 14.78
N SER A 142 42.66 -9.17 15.50
CA SER A 142 41.28 -8.77 15.26
C SER A 142 41.20 -8.24 13.83
N SER A 143 40.53 -8.99 12.96
CA SER A 143 40.22 -8.53 11.61
C SER A 143 39.35 -7.28 11.74
N GLY A 144 39.97 -6.11 11.59
CA GLY A 144 39.28 -4.83 11.67
C GLY A 144 38.26 -4.78 10.54
N ALA A 145 37.00 -5.07 10.86
CA ALA A 145 35.90 -5.01 9.91
C ALA A 145 35.92 -3.64 9.23
N ALA A 146 36.06 -3.63 7.90
CA ALA A 146 36.21 -2.41 7.14
C ALA A 146 35.01 -1.49 7.42
N ARG A 147 35.26 -0.35 8.09
CA ARG A 147 34.22 0.58 8.51
C ARG A 147 33.38 1.00 7.30
N SER A 148 32.09 0.68 7.32
CA SER A 148 31.18 1.00 6.22
C SER A 148 31.20 2.49 5.87
N ARG A 149 31.06 2.77 4.57
CA ARG A 149 30.84 4.12 4.04
C ARG A 149 29.36 4.46 3.92
N ALA A 150 28.45 3.51 4.19
CA ALA A 150 27.01 3.70 4.11
C ALA A 150 26.53 4.88 4.96
N THR A 151 25.47 5.51 4.49
CA THR A 151 24.80 6.65 5.09
C THR A 151 23.36 6.32 5.49
N VAL A 152 22.73 7.20 6.26
CA VAL A 152 21.30 7.13 6.57
C VAL A 152 20.44 7.24 5.29
N GLY A 153 20.94 7.91 4.24
CA GLY A 153 20.31 7.93 2.91
C GLY A 153 20.36 6.57 2.22
N ASP A 154 21.48 5.85 2.31
CA ASP A 154 21.59 4.47 1.80
C ASP A 154 20.68 3.51 2.59
N LEU A 155 20.55 3.73 3.90
CA LEU A 155 19.60 3.00 4.75
C LEU A 155 18.14 3.27 4.35
N LEU A 156 17.76 4.52 4.15
CA LEU A 156 16.42 4.90 3.69
C LEU A 156 16.13 4.30 2.30
N ALA A 157 17.09 4.34 1.37
CA ALA A 157 16.96 3.72 0.06
C ALA A 157 16.86 2.18 0.13
N ALA A 158 17.53 1.54 1.10
CA ALA A 158 17.38 0.10 1.33
C ALA A 158 16.00 -0.25 1.92
N VAL A 159 15.44 0.61 2.78
CA VAL A 159 14.07 0.47 3.30
C VAL A 159 13.03 0.67 2.19
N ASP A 160 13.14 1.73 1.36
CA ASP A 160 12.22 1.98 0.24
C ASP A 160 12.23 0.86 -0.83
N GLN A 161 13.35 0.13 -0.95
CA GLN A 161 13.45 -1.06 -1.81
C GLN A 161 12.85 -2.33 -1.18
N LEU A 162 12.70 -2.40 0.15
CA LEU A 162 11.97 -3.47 0.83
C LEU A 162 10.45 -3.23 0.76
N ALA A 163 10.07 -2.00 1.05
CA ALA A 163 8.69 -1.52 1.07
C ALA A 163 8.68 -0.09 0.54
N ALA A 164 8.11 0.09 -0.64
CA ALA A 164 8.03 1.39 -1.30
C ALA A 164 7.25 2.38 -0.41
N LEU A 165 7.93 3.37 0.17
CA LEU A 165 7.37 4.21 1.25
C LEU A 165 6.19 5.06 0.76
N ARG A 166 6.17 5.38 -0.54
CA ARG A 166 5.02 6.00 -1.24
C ARG A 166 3.73 5.17 -1.22
N CYS A 167 3.79 3.91 -0.80
CA CYS A 167 2.66 2.98 -0.70
C CYS A 167 2.08 2.91 0.72
N ALA A 168 2.60 3.70 1.67
CA ALA A 168 1.94 3.91 2.95
C ALA A 168 0.56 4.58 2.77
N ALA A 169 -0.33 4.38 3.74
CA ALA A 169 -1.62 5.05 3.78
C ALA A 169 -1.46 6.58 3.93
N GLU A 170 -2.38 7.36 3.38
CA GLU A 170 -2.28 8.84 3.33
C GLU A 170 -2.19 9.52 4.70
N TRP A 171 -2.70 8.85 5.76
CA TRP A 171 -2.66 9.34 7.13
C TRP A 171 -1.37 9.00 7.89
N ASP A 172 -0.50 8.18 7.30
CA ASP A 172 0.67 7.60 7.95
C ASP A 172 1.92 8.51 7.86
N ASN A 173 2.92 8.23 8.71
CA ASN A 173 4.18 8.98 8.74
C ASN A 173 5.39 8.04 8.68
N VAL A 174 5.88 7.78 7.46
CA VAL A 174 6.94 6.81 7.17
C VAL A 174 8.20 7.46 6.59
N GLY A 175 9.29 6.69 6.51
CA GLY A 175 10.59 7.16 6.02
C GLY A 175 11.45 7.75 7.12
N LEU A 176 12.31 8.72 6.78
CA LEU A 176 13.25 9.35 7.72
C LEU A 176 12.55 10.44 8.55
N LEU A 177 12.11 10.09 9.75
CA LEU A 177 11.37 10.99 10.64
C LEU A 177 12.27 11.95 11.41
N ALA A 178 13.50 11.51 11.74
CA ALA A 178 14.50 12.37 12.37
C ALA A 178 15.93 11.96 12.04
N GLY A 179 16.86 12.93 12.04
CA GLY A 179 18.28 12.72 11.76
C GLY A 179 18.75 13.46 10.51
N ARG A 180 19.81 12.95 9.86
CA ARG A 180 20.37 13.53 8.62
C ARG A 180 20.76 12.41 7.65
N ALA A 181 20.20 12.43 6.44
CA ALA A 181 20.48 11.43 5.41
C ALA A 181 21.99 11.28 5.08
N THR A 182 22.76 12.37 5.11
CA THR A 182 24.21 12.36 4.83
C THR A 182 25.07 11.82 5.97
N ARG A 183 24.49 11.50 7.13
CA ARG A 183 25.22 10.93 8.28
C ARG A 183 25.64 9.49 7.95
N ARG A 184 26.86 9.10 8.28
CA ARG A 184 27.30 7.69 8.18
C ARG A 184 26.53 6.81 9.18
N VAL A 185 26.26 5.57 8.78
CA VAL A 185 25.62 4.53 9.61
C VAL A 185 26.55 3.32 9.74
N GLN A 186 26.74 2.82 10.96
CA GLN A 186 27.50 1.59 11.25
C GLN A 186 26.73 0.61 12.12
N ARG A 187 25.83 1.09 12.98
CA ARG A 187 24.90 0.29 13.78
C ARG A 187 23.46 0.73 13.56
N VAL A 188 22.61 -0.23 13.24
CA VAL A 188 21.17 -0.07 13.08
C VAL A 188 20.47 -1.02 14.06
N LEU A 189 19.59 -0.47 14.88
CA LEU A 189 18.68 -1.25 15.73
C LEU A 189 17.30 -1.31 15.06
N VAL A 190 16.65 -2.48 15.09
CA VAL A 190 15.36 -2.75 14.47
C VAL A 190 14.36 -3.17 15.55
N ALA A 191 13.16 -2.58 15.60
CA ALA A 191 12.14 -2.85 16.63
C ALA A 191 10.72 -2.63 16.08
N ILE A 192 9.68 -3.12 16.75
CA ILE A 192 8.31 -2.69 16.48
C ILE A 192 8.13 -1.26 17.01
N ASP A 193 8.38 -1.06 18.31
CA ASP A 193 8.08 0.17 19.03
C ASP A 193 9.32 0.86 19.61
N LEU A 194 9.32 2.19 19.64
CA LEU A 194 10.35 2.98 20.33
C LEU A 194 9.95 3.25 21.80
N THR A 195 9.94 2.20 22.62
CA THR A 195 9.75 2.33 24.07
C THR A 195 11.00 2.90 24.75
N ASP A 196 10.88 3.37 25.99
CA ASP A 196 12.05 3.81 26.79
C ASP A 196 13.14 2.73 26.92
N ALA A 197 12.76 1.45 26.96
CA ALA A 197 13.70 0.34 27.03
C ALA A 197 14.47 0.16 25.71
N VAL A 198 13.79 0.31 24.56
CA VAL A 198 14.41 0.28 23.22
C VAL A 198 15.30 1.51 23.01
N ALA A 199 14.85 2.69 23.45
CA ALA A 199 15.65 3.92 23.43
C ALA A 199 16.92 3.79 24.29
N ALA A 200 16.81 3.20 25.49
CA ALA A 200 17.95 2.91 26.35
C ALA A 200 18.93 1.91 25.71
N GLU A 201 18.45 0.83 25.07
CA GLU A 201 19.32 -0.09 24.31
C GLU A 201 20.01 0.63 23.14
N ALA A 202 19.30 1.48 22.39
CA ALA A 202 19.87 2.26 21.29
C ALA A 202 20.98 3.22 21.75
N LEU A 203 20.78 3.92 22.87
CA LEU A 203 21.76 4.81 23.49
C LEU A 203 22.99 4.04 24.02
N GLN A 204 22.78 2.96 24.76
CA GLN A 204 23.86 2.11 25.31
C GLN A 204 24.70 1.46 24.21
N SER A 205 24.03 0.89 23.19
CA SER A 205 24.67 0.32 21.99
C SER A 205 25.30 1.38 21.09
N ARG A 206 25.01 2.67 21.32
CA ARG A 206 25.38 3.82 20.47
C ARG A 206 24.98 3.61 19.02
N SER A 207 23.74 3.19 18.80
CA SER A 207 23.16 2.96 17.48
C SER A 207 23.07 4.27 16.69
N ASP A 208 23.52 4.23 15.43
CA ASP A 208 23.52 5.41 14.54
C ASP A 208 22.12 5.63 13.91
N ALA A 209 21.31 4.57 13.83
CA ALA A 209 19.92 4.64 13.40
C ALA A 209 19.03 3.58 14.08
N LEU A 210 17.74 3.89 14.16
CA LEU A 210 16.63 3.01 14.48
C LEU A 210 15.75 2.85 13.22
N VAL A 211 15.42 1.61 12.87
CA VAL A 211 14.39 1.29 11.86
C VAL A 211 13.23 0.63 12.58
N LEU A 212 12.12 1.34 12.64
CA LEU A 212 10.96 1.01 13.46
C LEU A 212 9.81 0.55 12.59
N TYR A 213 8.98 -0.36 13.11
CA TYR A 213 7.70 -0.67 12.49
C TYR A 213 6.77 0.52 12.64
N HIS A 214 6.42 0.87 13.88
CA HIS A 214 5.54 2.01 14.18
C HIS A 214 6.25 3.36 14.11
N PRO A 215 5.58 4.42 13.65
CA PRO A 215 6.12 5.78 13.69
C PRO A 215 6.20 6.29 15.14
N PRO A 216 7.39 6.54 15.71
CA PRO A 216 7.51 7.16 17.04
C PRO A 216 7.04 8.62 17.04
N ILE A 217 6.94 9.25 15.86
CA ILE A 217 6.44 10.60 15.65
C ILE A 217 5.19 10.48 14.79
N PHE A 218 4.06 10.07 15.39
CA PHE A 218 2.81 9.87 14.65
C PHE A 218 2.05 11.18 14.36
N LYS A 219 2.28 12.21 15.16
CA LYS A 219 1.71 13.56 15.00
C LYS A 219 2.80 14.61 15.16
N GLY A 220 2.57 15.81 14.64
CA GLY A 220 3.52 16.93 14.74
C GLY A 220 3.83 17.29 16.20
N ILE A 221 5.07 17.01 16.63
CA ILE A 221 5.56 17.29 17.98
C ILE A 221 5.75 18.80 18.17
N ARG A 222 5.23 19.35 19.28
CA ARG A 222 5.32 20.78 19.62
C ARG A 222 6.51 21.13 20.51
N ALA A 223 7.04 20.18 21.27
CA ALA A 223 8.19 20.33 22.15
C ALA A 223 8.95 19.01 22.24
N VAL A 224 10.29 19.06 22.22
CA VAL A 224 11.16 17.89 22.38
C VAL A 224 11.73 17.90 23.80
N THR A 225 10.93 17.36 24.70
CA THR A 225 11.15 17.21 26.15
C THR A 225 10.69 15.81 26.56
N GLU A 226 10.87 15.42 27.83
CA GLU A 226 10.31 14.15 28.37
C GLU A 226 8.80 14.01 28.12
N SER A 227 8.09 15.13 27.99
CA SER A 227 6.66 15.25 27.67
C SER A 227 6.34 15.32 26.16
N ALA A 228 7.29 15.01 25.28
CA ALA A 228 7.06 14.93 23.85
C ALA A 228 5.96 13.90 23.51
N GLN A 229 5.22 14.13 22.44
CA GLN A 229 4.19 13.19 21.96
C GLN A 229 4.85 12.04 21.16
N CYS A 230 5.61 11.22 21.89
CA CYS A 230 6.43 10.12 21.43
C CYS A 230 6.31 8.94 22.43
N PRO A 231 6.42 7.67 22.00
CA PRO A 231 6.37 6.51 22.92
C PRO A 231 7.55 6.40 23.91
N THR A 232 8.53 7.31 23.84
CA THR A 232 9.65 7.40 24.78
C THR A 232 9.87 8.84 25.25
N ALA A 233 10.24 9.01 26.52
CA ALA A 233 10.73 10.28 27.05
C ALA A 233 12.13 10.64 26.51
N ALA A 234 12.92 9.65 26.09
CA ALA A 234 14.33 9.79 25.69
C ALA A 234 14.55 10.30 24.25
N LEU A 235 13.55 10.95 23.65
CA LEU A 235 13.64 11.46 22.27
C LEU A 235 14.73 12.53 22.14
N GLY A 236 14.88 13.41 23.13
CA GLY A 236 15.92 14.46 23.12
C GLY A 236 17.33 13.86 23.11
N GLU A 237 17.55 12.83 23.91
CA GLU A 237 18.79 12.09 24.10
C GLU A 237 19.19 11.35 22.82
N LEU A 238 18.24 10.68 22.16
CA LEU A 238 18.46 10.00 20.87
C LEU A 238 18.91 10.99 19.78
N LEU A 239 18.26 12.15 19.71
CA LEU A 239 18.62 13.21 18.75
C LEU A 239 19.97 13.86 19.08
N ALA A 240 20.28 14.07 20.37
CA ALA A 240 21.57 14.57 20.83
C ALA A 240 22.71 13.56 20.56
N ALA A 241 22.45 12.26 20.73
CA ALA A 241 23.33 11.15 20.34
C ALA A 241 23.49 11.03 18.81
N ARG A 242 22.66 11.74 18.03
CA ARG A 242 22.60 11.76 16.57
C ARG A 242 22.11 10.45 15.95
N THR A 243 21.31 9.69 16.70
CA THR A 243 20.59 8.50 16.20
C THR A 243 19.49 8.96 15.24
N ALA A 244 19.50 8.45 14.01
CA ALA A 244 18.41 8.67 13.06
C ALA A 244 17.19 7.78 13.40
N LEU A 245 15.99 8.29 13.18
CA LEU A 245 14.74 7.54 13.37
C LEU A 245 14.06 7.34 12.01
N LEU A 246 13.86 6.09 11.62
CA LEU A 246 13.13 5.70 10.41
C LEU A 246 11.92 4.84 10.79
N ALA A 247 10.80 5.01 10.08
CA ALA A 247 9.60 4.17 10.22
C ALA A 247 9.20 3.56 8.87
N VAL A 248 8.61 2.35 8.89
CA VAL A 248 8.18 1.65 7.66
C VAL A 248 6.66 1.40 7.63
N HIS A 249 6.08 1.03 8.77
CA HIS A 249 4.64 0.92 9.04
C HIS A 249 3.79 0.43 7.85
N THR A 250 2.76 1.17 7.44
CA THR A 250 1.77 0.68 6.45
C THR A 250 2.35 0.46 5.06
N ALA A 251 3.50 1.06 4.71
CA ALA A 251 4.19 0.71 3.46
C ALA A 251 4.66 -0.76 3.47
N LEU A 252 5.04 -1.29 4.63
CA LEU A 252 5.44 -2.70 4.79
C LEU A 252 4.23 -3.63 4.90
N ASP A 253 3.09 -3.17 5.43
CA ASP A 253 1.82 -3.90 5.31
C ASP A 253 1.37 -4.04 3.85
N ALA A 254 1.57 -2.99 3.07
CA ALA A 254 1.19 -2.91 1.67
C ALA A 254 2.12 -3.69 0.71
N ALA A 255 3.39 -3.85 1.08
CA ALA A 255 4.44 -4.40 0.22
C ALA A 255 4.24 -5.87 -0.16
N VAL A 256 4.61 -6.23 -1.40
CA VAL A 256 4.66 -7.64 -1.83
C VAL A 256 5.82 -8.33 -1.11
N GLY A 257 5.51 -9.38 -0.35
CA GLY A 257 6.46 -9.95 0.62
C GLY A 257 6.58 -9.14 1.91
N GLY A 258 5.62 -8.27 2.22
CA GLY A 258 5.54 -7.49 3.45
C GLY A 258 5.06 -8.28 4.68
N THR A 259 4.58 -7.57 5.70
CA THR A 259 4.11 -8.15 6.98
C THR A 259 3.05 -9.23 6.75
N ASN A 260 2.05 -8.90 5.92
CA ASN A 260 0.88 -9.75 5.66
C ASN A 260 1.23 -10.99 4.83
N ASP A 261 2.19 -10.88 3.93
CA ASP A 261 2.74 -12.04 3.21
C ASP A 261 3.51 -12.98 4.15
N LEU A 262 4.19 -12.43 5.17
CA LEU A 262 4.97 -13.20 6.13
C LEU A 262 4.11 -14.03 7.10
N LEU A 263 2.89 -13.56 7.38
CA LEU A 263 1.86 -14.34 8.07
C LEU A 263 1.32 -15.46 7.18
N LEU A 264 1.09 -15.18 5.89
CA LEU A 264 0.66 -16.20 4.92
C LEU A 264 1.75 -17.25 4.61
N ASP A 265 3.03 -16.93 4.80
CA ASP A 265 4.15 -17.89 4.70
C ASP A 265 4.05 -19.04 5.74
N ALA A 266 3.12 -18.98 6.70
CA ALA A 266 2.82 -20.10 7.60
C ALA A 266 2.04 -21.26 6.95
N PHE A 267 1.38 -21.02 5.80
CA PHE A 267 0.46 -21.97 5.17
C PHE A 267 0.88 -22.31 3.71
N ASP A 268 0.38 -23.44 3.17
CA ASP A 268 0.59 -23.82 1.76
C ASP A 268 -0.33 -23.03 0.81
N ILE A 269 0.03 -21.76 0.62
CA ILE A 269 -0.65 -20.81 -0.24
C ILE A 269 -0.14 -20.89 -1.68
N VAL A 270 -1.06 -21.09 -2.64
CA VAL A 270 -0.73 -21.21 -4.07
C VAL A 270 -0.96 -19.93 -4.89
N GLU A 271 -1.66 -18.95 -4.32
CA GLU A 271 -2.04 -17.70 -4.98
C GLU A 271 -2.28 -16.62 -3.93
N ARG A 272 -1.83 -15.39 -4.16
CA ARG A 272 -1.96 -14.26 -3.22
C ARG A 272 -2.44 -13.00 -3.94
N ARG A 273 -3.23 -12.20 -3.23
CA ARG A 273 -3.66 -10.86 -3.64
C ARG A 273 -3.87 -9.96 -2.42
N PRO A 274 -3.81 -8.62 -2.54
CA PRO A 274 -4.19 -7.72 -1.47
C PRO A 274 -5.67 -7.86 -1.09
N ILE A 275 -6.01 -7.43 0.13
CA ILE A 275 -7.42 -7.21 0.53
C ILE A 275 -7.91 -5.90 -0.08
N GLU A 276 -7.11 -4.84 0.06
CA GLU A 276 -7.35 -3.52 -0.54
C GLU A 276 -6.16 -3.15 -1.44
N PRO A 277 -6.25 -3.31 -2.78
CA PRO A 277 -5.16 -2.91 -3.69
C PRO A 277 -4.94 -1.39 -3.64
N ILE A 278 -3.68 -0.94 -3.72
CA ILE A 278 -3.39 0.49 -3.81
C ILE A 278 -3.74 1.00 -5.21
N ILE A 279 -4.61 2.00 -5.22
CA ILE A 279 -5.01 2.76 -6.40
C ILE A 279 -4.37 4.15 -6.32
N GLU A 280 -3.38 4.42 -7.15
CA GLU A 280 -2.77 5.75 -7.31
C GLU A 280 -3.59 6.57 -8.30
N GLU A 281 -4.20 7.68 -7.84
CA GLU A 281 -4.85 8.65 -8.72
C GLU A 281 -3.85 9.66 -9.29
N GLY A 282 -4.15 10.20 -10.49
CA GLY A 282 -3.48 11.40 -11.03
C GLY A 282 -2.01 11.25 -11.44
N ARG A 283 -1.42 10.05 -11.37
CA ARG A 283 -0.04 9.79 -11.83
C ARG A 283 0.08 9.51 -13.32
N LEU A 284 -0.95 8.92 -13.89
CA LEU A 284 -1.10 8.72 -15.33
C LEU A 284 -2.34 9.47 -15.79
N PHE A 285 -2.29 9.95 -17.02
CA PHE A 285 -3.42 10.58 -17.70
C PHE A 285 -3.66 9.87 -19.02
N LYS A 286 -4.90 9.86 -19.48
CA LYS A 286 -5.24 9.54 -20.86
C LYS A 286 -5.46 10.87 -21.58
N LEU A 287 -4.56 11.19 -22.50
CA LEU A 287 -4.75 12.27 -23.45
C LEU A 287 -5.58 11.74 -24.61
N ALA A 288 -6.70 12.39 -24.92
CA ALA A 288 -7.43 12.18 -26.16
C ALA A 288 -7.42 13.47 -26.98
N VAL A 289 -6.97 13.44 -28.22
CA VAL A 289 -6.90 14.61 -29.12
C VAL A 289 -7.55 14.29 -30.46
N PHE A 290 -8.21 15.27 -31.07
CA PHE A 290 -8.96 15.12 -32.31
C PHE A 290 -8.25 15.87 -33.43
N VAL A 291 -7.81 15.16 -34.47
CA VAL A 291 -6.96 15.69 -35.55
C VAL A 291 -7.42 15.15 -36.92
N PRO A 292 -7.35 15.93 -38.01
CA PRO A 292 -7.60 15.41 -39.36
C PRO A 292 -6.67 14.24 -39.70
N MET A 293 -7.17 13.29 -40.49
CA MET A 293 -6.50 12.02 -40.79
C MET A 293 -5.08 12.18 -41.37
N GLU A 294 -4.85 13.23 -42.17
CA GLU A 294 -3.56 13.51 -42.81
C GLU A 294 -2.44 13.89 -41.83
N GLN A 295 -2.76 14.63 -40.76
CA GLN A 295 -1.77 15.13 -39.78
C GLN A 295 -1.65 14.22 -38.54
N ALA A 296 -2.45 13.16 -38.45
CA ALA A 296 -2.49 12.25 -37.31
C ALA A 296 -1.14 11.58 -37.01
N ALA A 297 -0.39 11.17 -38.04
CA ALA A 297 0.90 10.52 -37.87
C ALA A 297 1.99 11.48 -37.33
N GLU A 298 2.00 12.72 -37.81
CA GLU A 298 2.92 13.77 -37.36
C GLU A 298 2.64 14.16 -35.90
N LEU A 299 1.37 14.39 -35.57
CA LEU A 299 0.95 14.69 -34.20
C LEU A 299 1.31 13.56 -33.22
N ARG A 300 1.01 12.30 -33.57
CA ARG A 300 1.36 11.13 -32.73
C ARG A 300 2.86 11.07 -32.44
N ALA A 301 3.70 11.26 -33.45
CA ALA A 301 5.15 11.26 -33.29
C ALA A 301 5.62 12.39 -32.36
N ALA A 302 5.08 13.61 -32.51
CA ALA A 302 5.39 14.75 -31.64
C ALA A 302 4.99 14.50 -30.17
N LEU A 303 3.80 13.93 -29.94
CA LEU A 303 3.33 13.56 -28.59
C LEU A 303 4.20 12.47 -27.97
N ALA A 304 4.59 11.44 -28.74
CA ALA A 304 5.43 10.35 -28.28
C ALA A 304 6.86 10.81 -27.92
N ALA A 305 7.45 11.68 -28.75
CA ALA A 305 8.75 12.30 -28.48
C ALA A 305 8.72 13.11 -27.16
N ALA A 306 7.61 13.81 -26.89
CA ALA A 306 7.38 14.54 -25.65
C ALA A 306 7.08 13.64 -24.42
N GLY A 307 6.93 12.32 -24.60
CA GLY A 307 6.80 11.33 -23.52
C GLY A 307 5.42 10.68 -23.38
N ALA A 308 4.48 10.93 -24.30
CA ALA A 308 3.24 10.16 -24.38
C ALA A 308 3.49 8.72 -24.87
N GLY A 309 2.59 7.80 -24.57
CA GLY A 309 2.61 6.43 -25.09
C GLY A 309 3.73 5.53 -24.55
N ARG A 310 4.42 5.91 -23.47
CA ARG A 310 5.42 5.05 -22.82
C ARG A 310 4.77 4.17 -21.76
N ILE A 311 4.65 2.87 -22.04
CA ILE A 311 3.96 1.89 -21.19
C ILE A 311 4.86 0.66 -21.01
N GLY A 312 5.52 0.56 -19.86
CA GLY A 312 6.43 -0.56 -19.57
C GLY A 312 7.65 -0.55 -20.51
N ASN A 313 7.81 -1.60 -21.31
CA ASN A 313 8.90 -1.74 -22.28
C ASN A 313 8.51 -1.30 -23.70
N TYR A 314 7.37 -0.61 -23.85
CA TYR A 314 6.85 -0.12 -25.13
C TYR A 314 6.76 1.40 -25.12
N ASP A 315 7.11 2.02 -26.23
CA ASP A 315 6.93 3.43 -26.55
C ASP A 315 5.88 3.61 -27.66
N GLU A 316 5.62 4.86 -28.05
CA GLU A 316 4.67 5.29 -29.09
C GLU A 316 3.23 4.72 -28.99
N CYS A 317 2.83 4.20 -27.83
CA CYS A 317 1.53 3.55 -27.65
C CYS A 317 0.35 4.55 -27.76
N SER A 318 -0.35 4.51 -28.91
CA SER A 318 -1.65 5.15 -29.15
C SER A 318 -2.75 4.12 -29.38
N PHE A 319 -4.00 4.55 -29.20
CA PHE A 319 -5.18 3.93 -29.77
C PHE A 319 -5.90 4.99 -30.62
N GLU A 320 -6.54 4.61 -31.71
CA GLU A 320 -7.09 5.55 -32.69
C GLU A 320 -8.49 5.11 -33.13
N THR A 321 -9.43 6.07 -33.13
CA THR A 321 -10.81 5.86 -33.59
C THR A 321 -11.16 6.94 -34.61
N ALA A 322 -11.64 6.53 -35.79
CA ALA A 322 -12.16 7.46 -36.78
C ALA A 322 -13.53 8.00 -36.38
N GLY A 323 -13.73 9.29 -36.60
CA GLY A 323 -14.98 10.00 -36.30
C GLY A 323 -15.18 11.21 -37.20
N VAL A 324 -16.23 11.98 -36.88
CA VAL A 324 -16.57 13.21 -37.58
C VAL A 324 -16.60 14.35 -36.57
N GLY A 325 -15.68 15.30 -36.71
CA GLY A 325 -15.67 16.55 -35.96
C GLY A 325 -16.56 17.59 -36.63
N THR A 326 -17.23 18.42 -35.82
CA THR A 326 -17.98 19.58 -36.30
C THR A 326 -17.62 20.82 -35.52
N PHE A 327 -17.33 21.93 -36.21
CA PHE A 327 -17.04 23.21 -35.57
C PHE A 327 -17.58 24.37 -36.39
N ARG A 328 -17.86 25.50 -35.73
CA ARG A 328 -18.23 26.76 -36.37
C ARG A 328 -17.41 27.88 -35.76
N GLY A 329 -16.40 28.33 -36.50
CA GLY A 329 -15.59 29.46 -36.10
C GLY A 329 -16.39 30.77 -36.07
N ASN A 330 -16.10 31.65 -35.12
CA ASN A 330 -16.66 33.00 -35.08
C ASN A 330 -15.94 33.94 -36.07
N GLU A 331 -16.30 35.22 -36.10
CA GLU A 331 -15.67 36.22 -36.99
C GLU A 331 -14.16 36.39 -36.76
N ALA A 332 -13.67 36.14 -35.53
CA ALA A 332 -12.26 36.26 -35.17
C ALA A 332 -11.41 35.03 -35.54
N SER A 333 -11.99 33.82 -35.50
CA SER A 333 -11.31 32.53 -35.72
C SER A 333 -10.54 32.45 -37.04
N ASN A 334 -9.33 31.86 -37.06
CA ASN A 334 -8.56 31.68 -38.29
C ASN A 334 -8.45 30.20 -38.70
N PRO A 335 -9.56 29.55 -39.14
CA PRO A 335 -9.59 28.12 -39.35
C PRO A 335 -8.64 27.67 -40.47
N ARG A 336 -7.75 26.72 -40.16
CA ARG A 336 -6.88 26.07 -41.16
C ARG A 336 -7.66 25.13 -42.09
N VAL A 337 -8.82 24.66 -41.65
CA VAL A 337 -9.77 23.84 -42.42
C VAL A 337 -11.15 24.51 -42.37
N GLY A 338 -11.75 24.79 -43.52
CA GLY A 338 -13.09 25.39 -43.61
C GLY A 338 -13.13 26.93 -43.63
N ARG A 339 -14.28 27.53 -43.26
CA ARG A 339 -14.56 28.97 -43.37
C ARG A 339 -15.14 29.56 -42.07
N ARG A 340 -14.78 30.82 -41.78
CA ARG A 340 -15.35 31.63 -40.68
C ARG A 340 -16.88 31.70 -40.79
N GLY A 341 -17.58 31.63 -39.66
CA GLY A 341 -19.06 31.72 -39.57
C GLY A 341 -19.83 30.50 -40.07
N ARG A 342 -19.21 29.57 -40.80
CA ARG A 342 -19.85 28.36 -41.34
C ARG A 342 -19.68 27.18 -40.37
N LEU A 343 -20.70 26.32 -40.29
CA LEU A 343 -20.55 25.01 -39.67
C LEU A 343 -19.79 24.10 -40.66
N GLU A 344 -18.63 23.64 -40.24
CA GLU A 344 -17.77 22.72 -40.98
C GLU A 344 -17.86 21.32 -40.37
N THR A 345 -17.61 20.31 -41.20
CA THR A 345 -17.73 18.89 -40.86
C THR A 345 -16.53 18.16 -41.45
N VAL A 346 -15.69 17.57 -40.61
CA VAL A 346 -14.36 17.05 -41.00
C VAL A 346 -14.19 15.61 -40.51
N ALA A 347 -13.59 14.75 -41.33
CA ALA A 347 -13.20 13.40 -40.92
C ALA A 347 -11.91 13.46 -40.09
N GLU A 348 -11.97 12.98 -38.85
CA GLU A 348 -10.90 13.11 -37.85
C GLU A 348 -10.56 11.76 -37.20
N LEU A 349 -9.36 11.66 -36.66
CA LEU A 349 -8.97 10.59 -35.73
C LEU A 349 -8.95 11.15 -34.31
N ARG A 350 -9.65 10.47 -33.40
CA ARG A 350 -9.43 10.60 -31.95
C ARG A 350 -8.22 9.74 -31.59
N ILE A 351 -7.07 10.38 -31.34
CA ILE A 351 -5.82 9.72 -30.92
C ILE A 351 -5.76 9.71 -29.40
N GLU A 352 -5.50 8.55 -28.82
CA GLU A 352 -5.67 8.28 -27.39
C GLU A 352 -4.41 7.66 -26.75
N MET A 353 -3.61 8.46 -26.05
CA MET A 353 -2.29 8.07 -25.50
C MET A 353 -2.24 8.16 -23.96
N VAL A 354 -1.49 7.26 -23.32
CA VAL A 354 -1.21 7.36 -21.86
C VAL A 354 -0.03 8.31 -21.65
N VAL A 355 -0.14 9.22 -20.68
CA VAL A 355 0.84 10.28 -20.40
C VAL A 355 1.19 10.27 -18.91
N PRO A 356 2.48 10.12 -18.52
CA PRO A 356 2.92 10.33 -17.14
C PRO A 356 2.69 11.78 -16.70
N GLY A 357 2.21 12.00 -15.47
CA GLY A 357 1.91 13.35 -14.97
C GLY A 357 3.07 14.34 -15.04
N ALA A 358 4.30 13.87 -14.81
CA ALA A 358 5.51 14.68 -14.96
C ALA A 358 5.81 15.10 -16.42
N ALA A 359 5.33 14.34 -17.41
CA ALA A 359 5.47 14.63 -18.84
C ALA A 359 4.30 15.46 -19.40
N LEU A 360 3.14 15.48 -18.73
CA LEU A 360 1.89 16.08 -19.24
C LEU A 360 2.08 17.51 -19.75
N GLY A 361 2.74 18.39 -18.99
CA GLY A 361 3.00 19.77 -19.42
C GLY A 361 3.93 19.87 -20.64
N GLY A 362 4.81 18.91 -20.86
CA GLY A 362 5.63 18.81 -22.07
C GLY A 362 4.83 18.32 -23.27
N VAL A 363 4.02 17.28 -23.07
CA VAL A 363 3.14 16.70 -24.10
C VAL A 363 2.10 17.72 -24.58
N VAL A 364 1.47 18.48 -23.69
CA VAL A 364 0.50 19.53 -24.08
C VAL A 364 1.17 20.64 -24.90
N ARG A 365 2.42 21.03 -24.59
CA ARG A 365 3.16 21.99 -25.44
C ARG A 365 3.48 21.42 -26.82
N ALA A 366 3.84 20.14 -26.90
CA ALA A 366 4.06 19.47 -28.19
C ALA A 366 2.77 19.33 -29.00
N LEU A 367 1.63 19.11 -28.35
CA LEU A 367 0.30 19.11 -28.95
C LEU A 367 0.03 20.46 -29.64
N TYR A 368 0.05 21.58 -28.91
CA TYR A 368 -0.17 22.91 -29.48
C TYR A 368 0.83 23.29 -30.58
N ALA A 369 2.07 22.78 -30.54
CA ALA A 369 3.08 23.09 -31.55
C ALA A 369 2.92 22.27 -32.85
N ALA A 370 2.39 21.05 -32.78
CA ALA A 370 2.25 20.15 -33.92
C ALA A 370 0.82 20.06 -34.48
N HIS A 371 -0.19 20.54 -33.76
CA HIS A 371 -1.58 20.43 -34.20
C HIS A 371 -1.88 21.37 -35.38
N PRO A 372 -2.66 20.94 -36.39
CA PRO A 372 -3.01 21.81 -37.52
C PRO A 372 -3.99 22.94 -37.17
N TYR A 373 -4.78 22.82 -36.09
CA TYR A 373 -5.71 23.86 -35.65
C TYR A 373 -5.07 24.85 -34.68
N GLU A 374 -5.49 26.12 -34.79
CA GLU A 374 -5.12 27.22 -33.88
C GLU A 374 -5.48 26.91 -32.42
N GLU A 375 -6.70 26.42 -32.19
CA GLU A 375 -7.16 25.92 -30.88
C GLU A 375 -7.55 24.43 -31.03
N PRO A 376 -6.69 23.49 -30.63
CA PRO A 376 -6.97 22.06 -30.69
C PRO A 376 -7.96 21.62 -29.61
N ALA A 377 -8.95 20.80 -29.98
CA ALA A 377 -9.77 20.10 -29.00
C ALA A 377 -9.01 18.88 -28.44
N PHE A 378 -8.87 18.80 -27.11
CA PHE A 378 -8.33 17.63 -26.44
C PHE A 378 -8.88 17.46 -25.01
N ASP A 379 -8.97 16.22 -24.56
CA ASP A 379 -9.36 15.81 -23.22
C ASP A 379 -8.15 15.26 -22.45
N VAL A 380 -8.12 15.50 -21.14
CA VAL A 380 -7.12 14.91 -20.22
C VAL A 380 -7.85 14.20 -19.09
N TYR A 381 -8.02 12.89 -19.20
CA TYR A 381 -8.68 12.09 -18.16
C TYR A 381 -7.63 11.60 -17.14
N PRO A 382 -7.81 11.84 -15.83
CA PRO A 382 -6.95 11.24 -14.81
C PRO A 382 -7.17 9.71 -14.78
N LEU A 383 -6.10 8.94 -14.83
CA LEU A 383 -6.16 7.49 -14.71
C LEU A 383 -5.87 7.04 -13.28
N ARG A 384 -6.62 6.03 -12.85
CA ARG A 384 -6.39 5.26 -11.62
C ARG A 384 -5.39 4.15 -11.93
N GLY A 385 -4.13 4.32 -11.52
CA GLY A 385 -3.09 3.30 -11.65
C GLY A 385 -3.17 2.29 -10.51
N VAL A 386 -3.11 1.00 -10.82
CA VAL A 386 -3.03 -0.05 -9.78
C VAL A 386 -1.56 -0.36 -9.50
N VAL A 387 -1.10 -0.10 -8.28
CA VAL A 387 0.31 -0.23 -7.92
C VAL A 387 0.73 -1.70 -7.92
N GLY A 388 1.95 -1.97 -8.39
CA GLY A 388 2.47 -3.33 -8.48
C GLY A 388 1.60 -4.26 -9.34
N ARG A 389 0.89 -3.73 -10.34
CA ARG A 389 -0.08 -4.47 -11.19
C ARG A 389 -1.24 -5.11 -10.40
N GLY A 390 -1.54 -4.61 -9.19
CA GLY A 390 -2.56 -5.19 -8.31
C GLY A 390 -2.02 -6.13 -7.24
N GLU A 391 -0.71 -6.35 -7.17
CA GLU A 391 -0.09 -7.17 -6.12
C GLU A 391 0.16 -6.38 -4.82
N ALA A 392 0.29 -5.05 -4.89
CA ALA A 392 0.51 -4.18 -3.73
C ALA A 392 -0.81 -3.64 -3.15
N GLY A 393 -0.92 -3.60 -1.82
CA GLY A 393 -2.15 -3.20 -1.13
C GLY A 393 -2.24 -3.70 0.31
N MET A 394 -3.16 -3.15 1.11
CA MET A 394 -3.30 -3.53 2.52
C MET A 394 -3.84 -4.96 2.68
N GLY A 395 -3.28 -5.68 3.65
CA GLY A 395 -3.60 -7.08 3.94
C GLY A 395 -3.29 -8.03 2.78
N ARG A 396 -3.46 -9.33 3.00
CA ARG A 396 -3.36 -10.36 1.95
C ARG A 396 -4.47 -11.38 2.08
N ILE A 397 -4.95 -11.90 0.95
CA ILE A 397 -5.74 -13.14 0.89
C ILE A 397 -4.92 -14.15 0.11
N GLY A 398 -4.65 -15.29 0.73
CA GLY A 398 -4.00 -16.44 0.13
C GLY A 398 -4.99 -17.58 -0.09
N ARG A 399 -5.02 -18.16 -1.29
CA ARG A 399 -5.76 -19.39 -1.57
C ARG A 399 -4.91 -20.60 -1.16
N LEU A 400 -5.48 -21.51 -0.37
CA LEU A 400 -4.81 -22.75 0.03
C LEU A 400 -4.76 -23.73 -1.17
N ARG A 401 -3.76 -24.63 -1.18
CA ARG A 401 -3.64 -25.67 -2.23
C ARG A 401 -4.88 -26.59 -2.29
N ALA A 402 -5.39 -26.95 -1.12
CA ALA A 402 -6.60 -27.72 -0.89
C ALA A 402 -7.27 -27.22 0.41
N PRO A 403 -8.53 -27.56 0.71
CA PRO A 403 -9.15 -27.17 1.97
C PRO A 403 -8.43 -27.76 3.18
N VAL A 404 -8.16 -26.94 4.21
CA VAL A 404 -7.44 -27.32 5.44
C VAL A 404 -8.31 -27.03 6.66
N ASP A 405 -8.28 -27.90 7.68
CA ASP A 405 -9.03 -27.70 8.92
C ASP A 405 -8.52 -26.49 9.73
N GLY A 406 -9.43 -25.75 10.37
CA GLY A 406 -9.09 -24.56 11.15
C GLY A 406 -8.16 -24.80 12.33
N ARG A 407 -8.18 -26.00 12.94
CA ARG A 407 -7.21 -26.36 14.00
C ARG A 407 -5.82 -26.60 13.43
N GLU A 408 -5.74 -27.26 12.28
CA GLU A 408 -4.45 -27.45 11.59
C GLU A 408 -3.86 -26.11 11.15
N LEU A 409 -4.68 -25.19 10.63
CA LEU A 409 -4.26 -23.82 10.33
C LEU A 409 -3.79 -23.07 11.59
N LEU A 410 -4.45 -23.24 12.74
CA LEU A 410 -3.98 -22.65 14.01
C LEU A 410 -2.61 -23.21 14.43
N ASP A 411 -2.39 -24.51 14.29
CA ASP A 411 -1.11 -25.17 14.60
C ASP A 411 0.00 -24.78 13.63
N GLN A 412 -0.31 -24.56 12.34
CA GLN A 412 0.61 -24.03 11.34
C GLN A 412 1.01 -22.58 11.69
N LEU A 413 0.03 -21.73 12.01
CA LEU A 413 0.24 -20.34 12.42
C LEU A 413 1.07 -20.22 13.71
N GLY A 414 0.85 -21.10 14.69
CA GLY A 414 1.60 -21.15 15.95
C GLY A 414 3.10 -21.48 15.83
N ARG A 415 3.57 -21.88 14.64
CA ARG A 415 5.01 -22.01 14.34
C ARG A 415 5.64 -20.68 13.91
N ARG A 416 4.82 -19.66 13.60
CA ARG A 416 5.24 -18.37 13.04
C ARG A 416 5.01 -17.20 13.99
N VAL A 417 3.90 -17.21 14.72
CA VAL A 417 3.51 -16.18 15.71
C VAL A 417 3.30 -16.80 17.09
N ASP A 418 3.47 -15.98 18.12
CA ASP A 418 3.18 -16.38 19.50
C ASP A 418 1.67 -16.32 19.78
N LEU A 419 1.06 -17.48 20.03
CA LEU A 419 -0.38 -17.59 20.27
C LEU A 419 -0.78 -17.46 21.75
N ARG A 420 0.14 -17.09 22.66
CA ARG A 420 -0.15 -16.99 24.12
C ARG A 420 -1.29 -16.04 24.50
N ASN A 421 -1.61 -15.07 23.64
CA ASN A 421 -2.69 -14.10 23.82
C ASN A 421 -3.88 -14.31 22.85
N ALA A 422 -3.80 -15.32 21.96
CA ALA A 422 -4.70 -15.46 20.83
C ALA A 422 -6.15 -15.81 21.23
N ARG A 423 -7.11 -15.33 20.43
CA ARG A 423 -8.55 -15.54 20.60
C ARG A 423 -9.20 -15.84 19.25
N ALA A 424 -10.20 -16.73 19.26
CA ALA A 424 -10.99 -17.06 18.08
C ALA A 424 -12.38 -16.41 18.14
N VAL A 425 -12.91 -16.07 16.96
CA VAL A 425 -14.32 -15.77 16.68
C VAL A 425 -14.83 -16.84 15.72
N GLY A 426 -16.03 -17.37 15.94
CA GLY A 426 -16.57 -18.48 15.15
C GLY A 426 -16.02 -19.85 15.61
N SER A 427 -16.01 -20.82 14.71
CA SER A 427 -15.56 -22.20 14.98
C SER A 427 -14.39 -22.56 14.08
N LEU A 428 -13.32 -23.11 14.67
CA LEU A 428 -12.18 -23.69 13.96
C LEU A 428 -12.40 -25.15 13.57
N ASP A 429 -13.46 -25.80 14.07
CA ASP A 429 -13.83 -27.20 13.79
C ASP A 429 -14.50 -27.33 12.40
N ARG A 430 -13.79 -26.88 11.35
CA ARG A 430 -14.26 -26.86 9.96
C ARG A 430 -13.10 -26.59 8.97
N PRO A 431 -13.23 -27.01 7.70
CA PRO A 431 -12.28 -26.65 6.66
C PRO A 431 -12.43 -25.20 6.15
N PHE A 432 -11.31 -24.66 5.68
CA PHE A 432 -11.18 -23.37 5.00
C PHE A 432 -10.46 -23.54 3.65
N GLU A 433 -10.85 -22.76 2.64
CA GLU A 433 -10.25 -22.75 1.28
C GLU A 433 -9.21 -21.64 1.10
N ALA A 434 -9.23 -20.63 1.98
CA ALA A 434 -8.33 -19.49 1.94
C ALA A 434 -8.01 -18.98 3.35
N VAL A 435 -6.91 -18.24 3.46
CA VAL A 435 -6.56 -17.46 4.66
C VAL A 435 -6.39 -16.00 4.27
N ALA A 436 -7.01 -15.09 5.00
CA ALA A 436 -6.76 -13.67 4.91
C ALA A 436 -5.92 -13.22 6.11
N ALA A 437 -4.84 -12.48 5.87
CA ALA A 437 -3.97 -11.92 6.90
C ALA A 437 -3.96 -10.40 6.83
N ALA A 438 -4.19 -9.75 7.96
CA ALA A 438 -4.01 -8.30 8.14
C ALA A 438 -3.42 -8.04 9.53
N ALA A 439 -2.10 -7.88 9.62
CA ALA A 439 -1.37 -7.59 10.85
C ALA A 439 -1.84 -6.27 11.49
N GLY A 440 -1.53 -6.09 12.77
CA GLY A 440 -1.96 -4.93 13.54
C GLY A 440 -3.49 -4.85 13.63
N SER A 441 -4.05 -3.67 13.37
CA SER A 441 -5.49 -3.43 13.41
C SER A 441 -6.07 -3.19 12.00
N PHE A 442 -7.04 -4.02 11.59
CA PHE A 442 -7.65 -3.92 10.25
C PHE A 442 -9.18 -4.14 10.26
N GLY A 443 -9.87 -3.41 9.39
CA GLY A 443 -11.33 -3.36 9.36
C GLY A 443 -11.99 -4.65 8.85
N VAL A 444 -13.10 -5.05 9.46
CA VAL A 444 -13.77 -6.34 9.16
C VAL A 444 -14.69 -6.33 7.93
N ASN A 445 -14.81 -5.20 7.21
CA ASN A 445 -15.84 -5.02 6.17
C ASN A 445 -15.65 -5.85 4.90
N HIS A 446 -14.42 -6.29 4.63
CA HIS A 446 -14.02 -7.03 3.43
C HIS A 446 -14.36 -8.52 3.51
N PHE A 447 -14.55 -9.06 4.72
CA PHE A 447 -14.74 -10.49 4.93
C PHE A 447 -16.22 -10.88 4.76
N ARG A 448 -16.48 -11.66 3.71
CA ARG A 448 -17.82 -12.11 3.27
C ARG A 448 -17.91 -13.60 2.97
N ASP A 449 -16.81 -14.27 2.63
CA ASP A 449 -16.80 -15.72 2.39
C ASP A 449 -16.47 -16.48 3.69
N PRO A 450 -17.40 -17.27 4.26
CA PRO A 450 -17.16 -18.03 5.49
C PRO A 450 -16.16 -19.18 5.34
N ARG A 451 -15.65 -19.43 4.13
CA ARG A 451 -14.57 -20.41 3.83
C ARG A 451 -13.18 -19.77 3.87
N THR A 452 -13.08 -18.47 4.15
CA THR A 452 -11.81 -17.79 4.42
C THR A 452 -11.60 -17.65 5.93
N LEU A 453 -10.47 -18.16 6.45
CA LEU A 453 -10.04 -17.89 7.82
C LEU A 453 -9.39 -16.50 7.87
N TYR A 454 -9.86 -15.61 8.74
CA TYR A 454 -9.25 -14.29 8.92
C TYR A 454 -8.24 -14.30 10.08
N VAL A 455 -7.04 -13.78 9.88
CA VAL A 455 -5.97 -13.66 10.89
C VAL A 455 -5.55 -12.21 10.99
N THR A 456 -5.54 -11.66 12.21
CA THR A 456 -5.20 -10.26 12.45
C THR A 456 -4.66 -10.03 13.86
N GLY A 457 -4.00 -8.89 14.07
CA GLY A 457 -3.47 -8.50 15.36
C GLY A 457 -4.59 -8.20 16.37
N GLU A 458 -5.54 -7.35 16.02
CA GLU A 458 -6.68 -7.00 16.90
C GLU A 458 -7.94 -6.51 16.17
N PHE A 459 -9.09 -6.56 16.86
CA PHE A 459 -10.36 -5.94 16.46
C PHE A 459 -11.25 -5.67 17.68
N LYS A 460 -12.26 -4.79 17.53
CA LYS A 460 -13.17 -4.41 18.62
C LYS A 460 -14.26 -5.47 18.83
N HIS A 461 -14.94 -5.39 19.97
CA HIS A 461 -16.04 -6.32 20.30
C HIS A 461 -17.17 -6.32 19.23
N HIS A 462 -17.56 -5.15 18.73
CA HIS A 462 -18.60 -5.06 17.69
C HIS A 462 -18.15 -5.66 16.35
N ASP A 463 -16.86 -5.52 16.00
CA ASP A 463 -16.28 -6.14 14.81
C ASP A 463 -16.33 -7.68 14.94
N ALA A 464 -16.07 -8.22 16.14
CA ALA A 464 -16.19 -9.64 16.44
C ALA A 464 -17.64 -10.16 16.31
N LEU A 465 -18.62 -9.39 16.81
CA LEU A 465 -20.04 -9.71 16.65
C LEU A 465 -20.46 -9.68 15.17
N GLU A 466 -19.92 -8.76 14.38
CA GLU A 466 -20.19 -8.67 12.96
C GLU A 466 -19.58 -9.84 12.16
N LEU A 467 -18.33 -10.20 12.43
CA LEU A 467 -17.70 -11.40 11.85
C LEU A 467 -18.53 -12.66 12.17
N LEU A 468 -18.93 -12.83 13.43
CA LEU A 468 -19.76 -13.95 13.87
C LEU A 468 -21.13 -13.97 13.16
N LYS A 469 -21.80 -12.81 13.06
CA LYS A 469 -23.08 -12.67 12.33
C LYS A 469 -22.97 -13.04 10.85
N ARG A 470 -21.81 -12.77 10.23
CA ARG A 470 -21.51 -13.13 8.83
C ARG A 470 -21.02 -14.59 8.67
N GLY A 471 -20.88 -15.35 9.76
CA GLY A 471 -20.33 -16.72 9.74
C GLY A 471 -18.83 -16.79 9.44
N ILE A 472 -18.12 -15.66 9.52
CA ILE A 472 -16.66 -15.60 9.35
C ILE A 472 -15.98 -16.12 10.60
N THR A 473 -14.99 -16.99 10.43
CA THR A 473 -14.10 -17.40 11.53
C THR A 473 -12.84 -16.56 11.49
N ALA A 474 -12.43 -16.04 12.65
CA ALA A 474 -11.28 -15.15 12.74
C ALA A 474 -10.39 -15.46 13.96
N LEU A 475 -9.10 -15.19 13.82
CA LEU A 475 -8.07 -15.27 14.84
C LEU A 475 -7.53 -13.86 15.11
N HIS A 476 -7.72 -13.40 16.35
CA HIS A 476 -7.04 -12.26 16.94
C HIS A 476 -5.79 -12.82 17.62
N VAL A 477 -4.58 -12.57 17.11
CA VAL A 477 -3.35 -13.14 17.69
C VAL A 477 -2.60 -12.20 18.64
N GLY A 478 -2.88 -10.89 18.57
CA GLY A 478 -2.16 -9.84 19.28
C GLY A 478 -1.47 -8.90 18.29
N HIS A 479 -1.55 -7.59 18.52
CA HIS A 479 -1.04 -6.55 17.61
C HIS A 479 0.46 -6.77 17.34
N TYR A 480 1.27 -6.69 18.40
CA TYR A 480 2.71 -6.96 18.37
C TYR A 480 3.02 -8.36 17.84
N GLU A 481 2.31 -9.39 18.31
CA GLU A 481 2.53 -10.78 17.93
C GLU A 481 2.30 -11.06 16.44
N SER A 482 1.43 -10.28 15.78
CA SER A 482 1.18 -10.36 14.34
C SER A 482 2.25 -9.68 13.47
N GLU A 483 2.99 -8.72 14.03
CA GLU A 483 3.94 -7.87 13.29
C GLU A 483 5.40 -8.25 13.55
N GLN A 484 5.72 -8.62 14.80
CA GLN A 484 7.07 -8.97 15.27
C GLN A 484 7.87 -9.91 14.34
N PRO A 485 7.27 -10.94 13.69
CA PRO A 485 8.01 -11.81 12.76
C PRO A 485 8.69 -11.04 11.62
N VAL A 486 8.18 -9.86 11.23
CA VAL A 486 8.72 -9.05 10.12
C VAL A 486 10.08 -8.44 10.44
N LEU A 487 10.42 -8.26 11.72
CA LEU A 487 11.71 -7.68 12.13
C LEU A 487 12.91 -8.51 11.66
N GLY A 488 12.76 -9.84 11.60
CA GLY A 488 13.76 -10.73 11.02
C GLY A 488 13.97 -10.47 9.53
N ARG A 489 12.88 -10.30 8.78
CA ARG A 489 12.92 -10.01 7.34
C ARG A 489 13.53 -8.64 7.04
N ILE A 490 13.18 -7.60 7.81
CA ILE A 490 13.82 -6.28 7.74
C ILE A 490 15.32 -6.42 8.00
N THR A 491 15.70 -7.11 9.07
CA THR A 491 17.10 -7.26 9.50
C THR A 491 17.95 -7.96 8.43
N ASP A 492 17.49 -9.08 7.90
CA ASP A 492 18.25 -9.84 6.90
C ASP A 492 18.31 -9.12 5.54
N TRP A 493 17.25 -8.41 5.16
CA TRP A 493 17.25 -7.53 3.99
C TRP A 493 18.30 -6.41 4.13
N LEU A 494 18.30 -5.69 5.25
CA LEU A 494 19.24 -4.59 5.49
C LEU A 494 20.70 -5.09 5.55
N ARG A 495 20.96 -6.24 6.19
CA ARG A 495 22.29 -6.88 6.18
C ARG A 495 22.76 -7.22 4.78
N LYS A 496 21.88 -7.77 3.94
CA LYS A 496 22.18 -8.09 2.53
C LYS A 496 22.44 -6.83 1.70
N ARG A 497 21.70 -5.75 1.96
CA ARG A 497 21.77 -4.52 1.16
C ARG A 497 22.89 -3.56 1.57
N LEU A 498 23.30 -3.58 2.84
CA LEU A 498 24.28 -2.68 3.44
C LEU A 498 25.44 -3.47 4.08
N PRO A 499 26.29 -4.13 3.28
CA PRO A 499 27.41 -4.91 3.81
C PRO A 499 28.35 -4.03 4.66
N GLY A 500 28.75 -4.56 5.82
CA GLY A 500 29.58 -3.84 6.79
C GLY A 500 28.82 -2.91 7.73
N VAL A 501 27.48 -2.83 7.66
CA VAL A 501 26.64 -2.24 8.69
C VAL A 501 26.14 -3.34 9.63
N THR A 502 26.31 -3.16 10.93
CA THR A 502 25.77 -4.06 11.96
C THR A 502 24.28 -3.75 12.13
N VAL A 503 23.42 -4.67 11.71
CA VAL A 503 21.96 -4.60 11.92
C VAL A 503 21.54 -5.66 12.93
N GLN A 504 20.80 -5.26 13.96
CA GLN A 504 20.31 -6.13 15.03
C GLN A 504 18.85 -5.80 15.34
N VAL A 505 18.05 -6.84 15.66
CA VAL A 505 16.75 -6.64 16.31
C VAL A 505 17.01 -6.26 17.77
N SER A 506 16.25 -5.31 18.29
CA SER A 506 16.29 -4.93 19.70
C SER A 506 15.92 -6.11 20.60
N ARG A 507 16.63 -6.23 21.73
CA ARG A 507 16.32 -7.20 22.78
C ARG A 507 15.38 -6.64 23.85
N ALA A 508 15.17 -5.32 23.83
CA ALA A 508 14.22 -4.60 24.67
C ALA A 508 12.83 -4.43 24.02
N ASP A 509 12.70 -4.73 22.72
CA ASP A 509 11.43 -4.76 21.99
C ASP A 509 10.57 -5.95 22.46
N ALA A 510 9.35 -5.66 22.91
CA ALA A 510 8.45 -6.63 23.53
C ALA A 510 7.00 -6.13 23.52
N SER A 511 6.05 -7.07 23.49
CA SER A 511 4.63 -6.76 23.63
C SER A 511 4.35 -6.04 24.96
N PRO A 512 3.54 -4.95 24.97
CA PRO A 512 3.11 -4.30 26.21
C PRO A 512 2.10 -5.16 27.01
N PHE A 513 1.59 -6.25 26.43
CA PHE A 513 0.61 -7.13 27.05
C PHE A 513 1.25 -8.41 27.59
N THR A 514 0.85 -8.81 28.80
CA THR A 514 1.24 -10.10 29.41
C THR A 514 0.00 -10.95 29.66
N SER A 515 0.05 -12.22 29.24
CA SER A 515 -1.03 -13.18 29.46
C SER A 515 -1.21 -13.49 30.95
N ILE A 516 -2.37 -13.14 31.53
CA ILE A 516 -2.71 -13.49 32.91
C ILE A 516 -3.27 -14.92 32.92
N GLY A 517 -2.39 -15.91 33.10
CA GLY A 517 -2.78 -17.30 33.25
C GLY A 517 -3.74 -17.53 34.43
N ARG A 518 -4.66 -18.49 34.29
CA ARG A 518 -5.69 -18.81 35.31
C ARG A 518 -5.16 -19.10 36.72
N ASN A 519 -3.88 -19.47 36.87
CA ASN A 519 -3.22 -19.71 38.16
C ASN A 519 -2.80 -18.42 38.90
N GLY A 520 -2.82 -17.25 38.25
CA GLY A 520 -2.49 -15.96 38.88
C GLY A 520 -3.55 -15.44 39.84
N VAL A 521 -4.81 -15.85 39.67
CA VAL A 521 -5.91 -15.48 40.56
C VAL A 521 -6.08 -16.55 41.64
N LYS A 522 -5.30 -16.44 42.72
CA LYS A 522 -5.64 -17.15 43.97
C LYS A 522 -7.02 -16.67 44.42
N ARG A 523 -8.07 -17.46 44.18
CA ARG A 523 -9.38 -17.26 44.80
C ARG A 523 -9.16 -17.24 46.31
N ARG A 524 -9.28 -16.07 46.95
CA ARG A 524 -9.48 -16.01 48.40
C ARG A 524 -10.76 -16.81 48.66
N ALA A 525 -10.61 -17.98 49.29
CA ALA A 525 -11.76 -18.73 49.76
C ALA A 525 -12.56 -17.83 50.71
N PRO A 526 -13.91 -17.83 50.63
CA PRO A 526 -14.71 -17.08 51.58
C PRO A 526 -14.38 -17.58 53.00
N GLY A 527 -13.91 -16.67 53.84
CA GLY A 527 -13.46 -17.01 55.18
C GLY A 527 -14.55 -17.73 55.96
N ARG A 528 -14.23 -18.89 56.54
CA ARG A 528 -15.11 -19.54 57.51
C ARG A 528 -15.45 -18.53 58.60
N ARG A 529 -16.74 -18.23 58.78
CA ARG A 529 -17.21 -17.49 59.95
C ARG A 529 -16.88 -18.33 61.19
N ASN A 530 -16.05 -17.79 62.08
CA ASN A 530 -15.91 -18.36 63.42
C ASN A 530 -17.24 -18.15 64.16
N ASN A 531 -17.94 -19.24 64.46
CA ASN A 531 -19.05 -19.19 65.42
C ASN A 531 -18.48 -18.89 66.81
N ALA A 532 -18.64 -17.65 67.27
CA ALA A 532 -18.32 -17.27 68.63
C ALA A 532 -19.22 -18.04 69.60
N ARG A 533 -18.59 -18.74 70.54
CA ARG A 533 -19.27 -19.43 71.63
C ARG A 533 -19.71 -18.38 72.65
N ALA A 534 -21.01 -18.20 72.84
CA ALA A 534 -21.56 -17.33 73.88
C ALA A 534 -22.47 -18.14 74.82
N GLY A 535 -22.26 -17.97 76.13
CA GLY A 535 -23.15 -18.49 77.18
C GLY A 535 -22.51 -19.47 78.16
N ARG A 536 -22.02 -18.97 79.30
CA ARG A 536 -22.80 -18.93 80.56
C ARG A 536 -21.97 -18.42 81.74
N ARG A 537 -22.69 -17.85 82.72
CA ARG A 537 -22.25 -17.29 84.02
C ARG A 537 -21.58 -15.91 83.88
N SER A 538 -21.99 -14.88 84.61
CA SER A 538 -23.02 -14.76 85.68
C SER A 538 -23.88 -13.54 85.44
#